data_AF-A0A1B6FID1-F1
#
_entry.id   AF-A0A1B6FID1-F1
#
_cell.length_a   1.000
_cell.length_b   1.000
_cell.length_c   1.000
_cell.angle_alpha   90.00
_cell.angle_beta   90.00
_cell.angle_gamma   90.00
#
_symmetry.space_group_name_H-M   'P 1'
#
loop_
_entity.id
_entity.type
_entity.pdbx_description
1 polymer ?
#
loop_
_entity_poly.entity_id
_entity_poly.type
_entity_poly.pdbx_seq_one_letter_code
_entity_poly.pdbx_strand_id
1 'polypeptide(L)'
;LLYLTYGTQTRYAGAFLSQQLFSHASVVPENCSMPEDATNRTWSLTCRYPDSVAYLKERYGRENSEFYLSDILDSEFNLSLAFAFPISLAIVNCLLYLVPLPAFTKSKFRA
;
A
#
# COMPACT_ATOMS: atom_id res chain seq x y z
N LEU A 1 -8.59 -5.17 -11.91
CA LEU A 1 -8.40 -4.85 -10.48
C LEU A 1 -7.03 -4.27 -10.15
N LEU A 2 -5.92 -4.85 -10.64
CA LEU A 2 -4.55 -4.43 -10.30
C LEU A 2 -4.30 -2.92 -10.41
N TYR A 3 -4.66 -2.29 -11.52
CA TYR A 3 -4.41 -0.86 -11.74
C TYR A 3 -5.26 0.07 -10.86
N LEU A 4 -6.45 -0.35 -10.43
CA LEU A 4 -7.30 0.47 -9.54
C LEU A 4 -6.66 0.66 -8.17
N THR A 5 -5.91 -0.32 -7.68
CA THR A 5 -5.24 -0.23 -6.37
C THR A 5 -4.17 0.87 -6.34
N TYR A 6 -3.57 1.22 -7.49
CA TYR A 6 -2.63 2.35 -7.57
C TYR A 6 -3.30 3.71 -7.40
N GLY A 7 -4.62 3.80 -7.57
CA GLY A 7 -5.39 5.01 -7.28
C GLY A 7 -5.77 5.19 -5.82
N THR A 8 -5.28 4.34 -4.90
CA THR A 8 -5.71 4.35 -3.49
C THR A 8 -4.56 4.67 -2.54
N GLN A 9 -4.80 5.56 -1.59
CA GLN A 9 -3.86 5.90 -0.51
C GLN A 9 -3.45 4.66 0.30
N THR A 10 -4.41 3.76 0.54
CA THR A 10 -4.23 2.56 1.36
C THR A 10 -3.14 1.63 0.83
N ARG A 11 -2.94 1.59 -0.50
CA ARG A 11 -1.86 0.83 -1.12
C ARG A 11 -0.49 1.34 -0.66
N TYR A 12 -0.25 2.65 -0.78
CA TYR A 12 1.05 3.26 -0.49
C TYR A 12 1.35 3.28 1.01
N ALA A 13 0.35 3.62 1.84
CA ALA A 13 0.48 3.53 3.29
C ALA A 13 0.73 2.09 3.77
N GLY A 14 0.04 1.11 3.17
CA GLY A 14 0.23 -0.30 3.47
C GLY A 14 1.61 -0.82 3.07
N ALA A 15 2.12 -0.39 1.91
CA ALA A 15 3.47 -0.71 1.45
C ALA A 15 4.53 -0.18 2.44
N PHE A 16 4.46 1.09 2.80
CA PHE A 16 5.35 1.72 3.79
C PHE A 16 5.33 0.98 5.14
N LEU A 17 4.14 0.74 5.70
CA LEU A 17 4.01 0.04 6.99
C LEU A 17 4.54 -1.39 6.92
N SER A 18 4.25 -2.11 5.83
CA SER A 18 4.75 -3.47 5.66
C SER A 18 6.26 -3.51 5.55
N GLN A 19 6.88 -2.55 4.85
CA GLN A 19 8.32 -2.44 4.81
C GLN A 19 8.88 -2.19 6.22
N GLN A 20 8.36 -1.22 6.96
CA GLN A 20 8.85 -0.89 8.31
C GLN A 20 8.73 -2.06 9.30
N LEU A 21 7.64 -2.84 9.19
CA LEU A 21 7.41 -3.99 10.07
C LEU A 21 8.29 -5.19 9.71
N PHE A 22 8.50 -5.45 8.43
CA PHE A 22 9.13 -6.67 7.93
C PHE A 22 10.59 -6.50 7.49
N SER A 23 11.12 -5.26 7.40
CA SER A 23 12.52 -4.98 7.05
C SER A 23 13.51 -5.30 8.17
N HIS A 24 13.10 -5.09 9.43
CA HIS A 24 13.95 -5.29 10.61
C HIS A 24 13.64 -6.58 11.37
N ALA A 25 12.47 -7.19 11.11
CA ALA A 25 12.03 -8.39 11.77
C ALA A 25 12.30 -9.62 10.88
N SER A 26 13.49 -10.20 11.00
CA SER A 26 13.70 -11.63 10.70
C SER A 26 13.06 -12.48 11.81
N VAL A 27 11.81 -12.18 12.17
CA VAL A 27 11.04 -12.90 13.20
C VAL A 27 10.38 -14.06 12.49
N VAL A 28 11.20 -15.05 12.17
CA VAL A 28 10.69 -16.41 11.99
C VAL A 28 10.32 -16.86 13.41
N PRO A 29 9.06 -17.23 13.68
CA PRO A 29 8.73 -17.87 14.95
C PRO A 29 9.68 -19.05 15.16
N GLU A 30 10.27 -19.24 16.34
CA GLU A 30 11.19 -20.37 16.64
C GLU A 30 10.62 -21.74 16.25
N ASN A 31 9.29 -21.84 16.10
CA ASN A 31 8.59 -23.05 15.68
C ASN A 31 8.54 -23.27 14.14
N CYS A 32 8.97 -22.30 13.33
CA CYS A 32 9.06 -22.39 11.88
C CYS A 32 10.51 -22.47 11.37
N SER A 33 11.52 -22.47 12.25
CA SER A 33 12.94 -22.64 11.91
C SER A 33 13.37 -24.11 11.84
N MET A 34 12.60 -24.95 11.12
CA MET A 34 12.95 -26.37 10.95
C MET A 34 13.75 -26.58 9.65
N PRO A 35 14.82 -27.40 9.68
CA PRO A 35 15.60 -27.73 8.50
C PRO A 35 14.87 -28.76 7.64
N GLU A 36 14.76 -28.44 6.35
CA GLU A 36 14.77 -29.37 5.21
C GLU A 36 13.94 -30.66 5.33
N ASP A 37 12.68 -30.56 4.87
CA ASP A 37 12.22 -31.54 3.89
C ASP A 37 11.44 -30.80 2.79
N ALA A 38 12.19 -30.21 1.86
CA ALA A 38 11.69 -29.37 0.77
C ALA A 38 10.82 -30.14 -0.26
N THR A 39 10.65 -31.45 -0.06
CA THR A 39 10.01 -32.38 -1.00
C THR A 39 8.59 -32.80 -0.64
N ASN A 40 8.15 -32.65 0.61
CA ASN A 40 6.79 -32.99 1.05
C ASN A 40 6.12 -31.79 1.74
N ARG A 41 5.75 -30.79 0.94
CA ARG A 41 5.14 -29.54 1.43
C ARG A 41 3.69 -29.73 1.85
N THR A 42 3.44 -30.36 2.99
CA THR A 42 2.25 -30.08 3.80
C THR A 42 2.52 -28.83 4.63
N TRP A 43 2.27 -27.66 4.06
CA TRP A 43 2.43 -26.40 4.78
C TRP A 43 1.48 -26.43 5.99
N SER A 44 2.03 -26.41 7.20
CA SER A 44 1.24 -26.02 8.36
C SER A 44 0.66 -24.62 8.08
N LEU A 45 -0.64 -24.42 8.31
CA LEU A 45 -1.34 -23.15 8.04
C LEU A 45 -0.64 -21.93 8.64
N THR A 46 0.20 -22.14 9.67
CA THR A 46 0.92 -21.12 10.43
C THR A 46 2.33 -20.79 9.94
N CYS A 47 2.98 -21.60 9.09
CA CYS A 47 4.37 -21.38 8.62
C CYS A 47 4.46 -21.29 7.09
N ARG A 48 3.57 -20.52 6.43
CA ARG A 48 3.56 -20.37 4.97
C ARG A 48 4.81 -19.67 4.41
N TYR A 49 5.36 -18.71 5.16
CA TYR A 49 6.48 -17.88 4.72
C TYR A 49 7.74 -18.23 5.52
N PRO A 50 8.84 -18.64 4.87
CA PRO A 50 10.10 -18.96 5.54
C PRO A 50 10.81 -17.72 6.07
N ASP A 51 10.58 -16.57 5.43
CA ASP A 51 11.15 -15.27 5.78
C ASP A 51 10.14 -14.14 5.48
N SER A 52 10.38 -12.99 6.12
CA SER A 52 9.57 -11.79 5.90
C SER A 52 9.69 -11.27 4.46
N VAL A 53 10.83 -11.53 3.80
CA VAL A 53 11.08 -11.14 2.41
C VAL A 53 10.27 -11.99 1.43
N ALA A 54 10.09 -13.29 1.61
CA ALA A 54 9.18 -14.08 0.76
C ALA A 54 7.73 -13.60 0.88
N TYR A 55 7.29 -13.18 2.07
CA TYR A 55 5.97 -12.58 2.24
C TYR A 55 5.84 -11.28 1.44
N LEU A 56 6.81 -10.37 1.55
CA LEU A 56 6.81 -9.12 0.79
C LEU A 56 6.90 -9.35 -0.73
N LYS A 57 7.68 -10.35 -1.15
CA LYS A 57 7.83 -10.73 -2.55
C LYS A 57 6.56 -11.32 -3.15
N GLU A 58 5.82 -12.16 -2.42
CA GLU A 58 4.52 -12.65 -2.90
C GLU A 58 3.48 -11.52 -2.94
N ARG A 59 3.49 -10.62 -1.96
CA ARG A 59 2.48 -9.56 -1.83
C ARG A 59 2.68 -8.40 -2.82
N TYR A 60 3.93 -7.97 -3.03
CA TYR A 60 4.26 -6.77 -3.80
C TYR A 60 5.15 -7.06 -5.02
N GLY A 61 5.86 -8.19 -5.00
CA GLY A 61 6.65 -8.61 -6.15
C GLY A 61 5.76 -9.01 -7.32
N ARG A 62 6.29 -8.86 -8.52
CA ARG A 62 5.60 -9.19 -9.76
C ARG A 62 6.46 -10.16 -10.55
N GLU A 63 5.85 -11.28 -10.92
CA GLU A 63 6.53 -12.50 -11.38
C GLU A 63 7.33 -12.33 -12.68
N ASN A 64 7.17 -11.21 -13.41
CA ASN A 64 7.80 -10.98 -14.71
C ASN A 64 8.09 -9.49 -15.00
N SER A 65 8.52 -8.70 -14.01
CA SER A 65 8.84 -7.30 -14.25
C SER A 65 10.23 -6.92 -13.77
N GLU A 66 10.91 -6.08 -14.54
CA GLU A 66 12.23 -5.48 -14.22
C GLU A 66 12.23 -4.61 -12.95
N PHE A 67 11.06 -4.38 -12.33
CA PHE A 67 10.95 -3.65 -11.09
C PHE A 67 11.40 -4.50 -9.91
N TYR A 68 12.51 -4.09 -9.29
CA TYR A 68 12.99 -4.68 -8.06
C TYR A 68 11.99 -4.43 -6.92
N LEU A 69 11.88 -5.39 -6.00
CA LEU A 69 11.05 -5.24 -4.80
C LEU A 69 11.38 -3.97 -4.01
N SER A 70 12.64 -3.53 -4.06
CA SER A 70 13.13 -2.27 -3.50
C SER A 70 12.45 -1.03 -4.06
N ASP A 71 12.15 -1.00 -5.36
CA ASP A 71 11.54 0.17 -6.01
C ASP A 71 10.06 0.30 -5.63
N ILE A 72 9.38 -0.84 -5.51
CA ILE A 72 7.96 -0.88 -5.13
C ILE A 72 7.79 -0.55 -3.64
N LEU A 73 8.73 -1.00 -2.81
CA LEU A 73 8.82 -0.68 -1.39
C LEU A 73 9.74 0.53 -1.15
N ASP A 74 9.82 1.51 -2.04
CA ASP A 74 10.58 2.71 -1.70
C ASP A 74 9.85 3.50 -0.60
N SER A 75 10.49 3.62 0.57
CA SER A 75 9.88 4.18 1.77
C SER A 75 9.52 5.65 1.59
N GLU A 76 10.41 6.43 0.96
CA GLU A 76 10.22 7.86 0.76
C GLU A 76 9.11 8.15 -0.25
N PHE A 77 9.09 7.42 -1.37
CA PHE A 77 8.07 7.53 -2.40
C PHE A 77 6.69 7.14 -1.87
N ASN A 78 6.58 5.98 -1.22
CA ASN A 78 5.30 5.49 -0.68
C ASN A 78 4.75 6.43 0.40
N LEU A 79 5.62 6.96 1.28
CA LEU A 79 5.23 7.91 2.31
C LEU A 79 4.77 9.25 1.71
N SER A 80 5.55 9.80 0.78
CA SER A 80 5.23 11.05 0.09
C SER A 80 3.87 10.96 -0.60
N LEU A 81 3.64 9.86 -1.33
CA LEU A 81 2.38 9.68 -2.03
C LEU A 81 1.21 9.42 -1.08
N ALA A 82 1.43 8.74 0.05
CA ALA A 82 0.40 8.59 1.08
C ALA A 82 -0.06 9.93 1.68
N PHE A 83 0.81 10.94 1.76
CA PHE A 83 0.47 12.31 2.16
C PHE A 83 -0.09 13.15 1.01
N ALA A 84 0.28 12.87 -0.24
CA ALA A 84 -0.26 13.58 -1.40
C ALA A 84 -1.79 13.48 -1.51
N PHE A 85 -2.38 12.32 -1.15
CA PHE A 85 -3.84 12.12 -1.15
C PHE A 85 -4.59 13.13 -0.25
N PRO A 86 -4.36 13.18 1.08
CA PRO A 86 -5.07 14.14 1.93
C PRO A 86 -4.76 15.60 1.57
N ILE A 87 -3.54 15.91 1.13
CA ILE A 87 -3.17 17.26 0.67
C ILE A 87 -4.00 17.65 -0.56
N SER A 88 -4.08 16.76 -1.56
CA SER A 88 -4.87 17.01 -2.77
C SER A 88 -6.36 17.19 -2.45
N LEU A 89 -6.89 16.39 -1.51
CA LEU A 89 -8.28 16.50 -1.07
C LEU A 89 -8.53 17.81 -0.34
N ALA A 90 -7.60 18.27 0.49
CA ALA A 90 -7.67 19.58 1.14
C ALA A 90 -7.67 20.73 0.11
N ILE A 91 -6.82 20.65 -0.91
CA ILE A 91 -6.79 21.64 -2.00
C ILE A 91 -8.11 21.64 -2.77
N VAL A 92 -8.62 20.47 -3.16
CA VAL A 92 -9.91 20.33 -3.85
C VAL A 92 -11.04 20.91 -2.99
N ASN A 93 -11.03 20.64 -1.68
CA ASN A 93 -12.00 21.20 -0.75
C ASN A 93 -11.93 22.74 -0.72
N CYS A 94 -10.73 23.32 -0.65
CA CYS A 94 -10.54 24.77 -0.74
C CYS A 94 -11.07 25.35 -2.06
N LEU A 95 -10.81 24.68 -3.19
CA LEU A 95 -11.32 25.11 -4.49
C LEU A 95 -12.86 25.04 -4.53
N LEU A 96 -13.48 24.01 -3.95
CA LEU A 96 -14.93 23.90 -3.86
C LEU A 96 -15.55 25.06 -3.05
N TYR A 97 -14.87 25.54 -2.01
CA TYR A 97 -15.32 26.74 -1.28
C TYR A 97 -15.22 28.03 -2.11
N LEU A 98 -14.35 28.07 -3.11
CA LEU A 98 -14.22 29.21 -4.03
C LEU A 98 -15.25 29.18 -5.18
N VAL A 99 -15.87 28.03 -5.45
CA VAL A 99 -16.89 27.93 -6.49
C VAL A 99 -18.14 28.70 -6.04
N PRO A 100 -18.51 29.78 -6.73
CA PRO A 100 -19.71 30.53 -6.36
C PRO A 100 -20.94 29.65 -6.53
N LEU A 101 -21.86 29.74 -5.57
CA LEU A 101 -23.18 29.12 -5.65
C LEU A 101 -23.79 29.37 -7.05
N PRO A 102 -24.32 28.33 -7.72
CA PRO A 102 -24.83 28.43 -9.08
C PRO A 102 -25.80 29.61 -9.18
N ALA A 103 -25.65 30.45 -10.21
CA ALA A 103 -26.46 31.68 -10.37
C ALA A 103 -27.97 31.43 -10.27
N PHE A 104 -28.41 30.22 -10.63
CA PHE A 104 -29.77 29.73 -10.48
C PHE A 104 -30.29 29.70 -9.03
N THR A 105 -29.46 29.38 -8.04
CA THR A 105 -29.88 29.45 -6.63
C THR A 105 -29.93 30.88 -6.13
N LYS A 106 -29.04 31.75 -6.62
CA LYS A 106 -29.07 33.19 -6.29
C LYS A 106 -30.31 33.88 -6.84
N SER A 107 -30.75 33.60 -8.07
CA SER A 107 -31.93 34.24 -8.65
C SER A 107 -33.27 33.74 -8.09
N LYS A 108 -33.34 32.50 -7.60
CA LYS A 108 -34.58 31.92 -7.06
C LYS A 108 -34.86 32.33 -5.60
N PHE A 109 -33.82 32.62 -4.81
CA PHE A 109 -33.95 32.91 -3.37
C PHE A 109 -33.59 34.34 -2.96
N ARG A 110 -33.08 35.18 -3.87
CA ARG A 110 -33.00 36.62 -3.69
C ARG A 110 -34.04 37.28 -4.61
N ALA A 111 -35.29 37.30 -4.14
CA ALA A 111 -36.33 38.21 -4.60
C ALA A 111 -36.62 39.19 -3.46
#